data_AF-A0A2I0CPH2-F1
#
_entry.id   AF-A0A2I0CPH2-F1
#
_cell.length_a   1.000
_cell.length_b   1.000
_cell.length_c   1.000
_cell.angle_alpha   90.00
_cell.angle_beta   90.00
_cell.angle_gamma   90.00
#
_symmetry.space_group_name_H-M   'P 1'
#
loop_
_entity.id
_entity.type
_entity.pdbx_description
1 polymer ?
#
loop_
_entity_poly.entity_id
_entity_poly.type
_entity_poly.pdbx_seq_one_letter_code
_entity_poly.pdbx_strand_id
1 'polypeptide(L)' 'MAYTAELIAEAELLALFNLDNTQEGLKVHHSAAPATVAAAQRLHAKGLISQADGGYLTSLGLDAAEHAQALLRILQPQHA' A
#
# COMPACT_ATOMS: atom_id res chain seq x y z
N MET A 1 -13.79 -14.77 -4.83
CA MET A 1 -13.85 -14.12 -3.51
C MET A 1 -14.01 -12.62 -3.75
N ALA A 2 -14.80 -11.92 -2.94
CA ALA A 2 -14.97 -10.47 -3.06
C ALA A 2 -13.86 -9.74 -2.28
N TYR A 3 -13.46 -8.57 -2.74
CA TYR A 3 -12.56 -7.70 -1.98
C TYR A 3 -13.27 -7.21 -0.72
N THR A 4 -12.65 -7.41 0.44
CA THR A 4 -13.10 -6.82 1.71
C THR A 4 -12.56 -5.41 1.83
N ALA A 5 -13.21 -4.56 2.65
CA ALA A 5 -12.73 -3.21 2.91
C ALA A 5 -11.28 -3.19 3.46
N GLU A 6 -10.89 -4.24 4.19
CA GLU A 6 -9.54 -4.39 4.71
C GLU A 6 -8.49 -4.61 3.62
N LEU A 7 -8.80 -5.43 2.62
CA LEU A 7 -7.94 -5.68 1.45
C LEU A 7 -7.87 -4.46 0.53
N ILE A 8 -8.99 -3.74 0.38
CA ILE A 8 -8.99 -2.48 -0.38
C ILE A 8 -8.07 -1.46 0.32
N ALA A 9 -8.20 -1.29 1.63
CA ALA A 9 -7.33 -0.37 2.38
C ALA A 9 -5.83 -0.75 2.30
N GLU A 10 -5.51 -2.05 2.25
CA GLU A 10 -4.14 -2.54 2.02
C GLU A 10 -3.64 -2.17 0.63
N ALA A 11 -4.44 -2.37 -0.42
CA ALA A 11 -4.08 -2.04 -1.79
C ALA A 11 -3.96 -0.51 -2.00
N GLU A 12 -4.85 0.28 -1.41
CA GLU A 12 -4.75 1.74 -1.40
C GLU A 12 -3.48 2.21 -0.71
N LEU A 13 -3.13 1.61 0.43
CA LEU A 13 -1.89 1.96 1.12
C LEU A 13 -0.65 1.60 0.29
N LEU A 14 -0.64 0.43 -0.36
CA LEU A 14 0.43 0.05 -1.30
C LEU A 14 0.53 1.00 -2.50
N ALA A 15 -0.60 1.53 -2.97
CA ALA A 15 -0.64 2.49 -4.07
C ALA A 15 -0.11 3.88 -3.71
N LEU A 16 -0.03 4.21 -2.42
CA LEU A 16 0.56 5.47 -1.94
C LEU A 16 2.09 5.43 -1.90
N PHE A 17 2.72 4.26 -2.00
CA PHE A 17 4.17 4.17 -2.03
C PHE A 17 4.74 4.64 -3.37
N ASN A 18 5.85 5.38 -3.30
CA ASN A 18 6.58 5.79 -4.48
C ASN A 18 7.48 4.65 -4.98
N LEU A 19 7.13 4.03 -6.11
CA LEU A 19 7.92 2.93 -6.71
C LEU A 19 9.17 3.45 -7.42
N ASP A 20 9.12 4.67 -7.96
CA ASP A 20 10.28 5.32 -8.61
C ASP A 20 11.39 5.65 -7.60
N ASN A 21 11.02 5.81 -6.32
CA ASN A 21 11.98 6.11 -5.27
C ASN A 21 11.79 5.19 -4.06
N THR A 22 12.37 4.00 -4.14
CA THR A 22 12.40 3.03 -3.02
C THR A 22 13.10 3.55 -1.77
N GLN A 23 13.82 4.67 -1.83
CA GLN A 23 14.40 5.34 -0.66
C GLN A 23 13.43 6.33 0.00
N GLU A 24 12.31 6.67 -0.65
CA GLU A 24 11.20 7.41 -0.04
C GLU A 24 10.23 6.42 0.61
N GLY A 25 10.54 6.07 1.86
CA GLY A 25 9.61 5.33 2.69
C GLY A 25 8.34 6.14 2.97
N LEU A 26 7.19 5.47 2.99
CA LEU A 26 5.92 6.07 3.35
C LEU A 26 5.78 6.08 4.87
N LYS A 27 5.78 7.25 5.51
CA LYS A 27 5.44 7.37 6.93
C LYS A 27 3.96 7.60 7.10
N VAL A 28 3.25 6.61 7.65
CA VAL A 28 1.86 6.79 8.04
C VAL A 28 1.87 7.60 9.33
N HIS A 29 1.49 8.86 9.24
CA HIS A 29 1.31 9.67 10.44
C HIS A 29 0.21 9.04 11.29
N HIS A 30 0.37 9.01 12.62
CA HIS A 30 -0.64 8.54 13.57
C HIS A 30 -2.02 9.23 13.40
N SER A 31 -2.06 10.43 12.79
CA SER A 31 -3.31 11.11 12.41
C SER A 31 -4.04 10.49 11.21
N ALA A 32 -3.47 9.48 10.55
CA ALA A 32 -4.14 8.73 9.50
C ALA A 32 -5.35 7.96 10.06
N ALA A 33 -6.32 7.67 9.20
CA ALA A 33 -7.51 6.94 9.60
C ALA A 33 -7.13 5.61 10.28
N PRO A 34 -7.86 5.16 11.31
CA PRO A 34 -7.57 3.90 12.00
C PRO A 34 -7.58 2.70 11.06
N ALA A 35 -8.34 2.77 9.96
CA ALA A 35 -8.32 1.78 8.88
C ALA A 35 -6.95 1.70 8.16
N THR A 36 -6.30 2.83 7.93
CA THR A 36 -4.96 2.92 7.30
C THR A 36 -3.88 2.37 8.22
N VAL A 37 -3.95 2.71 9.52
CA VAL A 37 -3.02 2.16 10.53
C VAL A 37 -3.18 0.65 10.64
N ALA A 38 -4.42 0.16 10.69
CA ALA A 38 -4.68 -1.29 10.70
C ALA A 38 -4.22 -1.97 9.40
N ALA A 39 -4.37 -1.32 8.23
CA ALA A 39 -3.85 -1.83 6.97
C ALA A 39 -2.32 -1.93 6.97
N ALA A 40 -1.62 -0.90 7.46
CA ALA A 40 -0.17 -0.91 7.60
C ALA A 40 0.29 -2.07 8.51
N GLN A 41 -0.37 -2.27 9.66
CA GLN A 41 -0.09 -3.39 10.55
C GLN A 41 -0.30 -4.75 9.87
N ARG A 42 -1.37 -4.93 9.08
CA ARG A 42 -1.62 -6.16 8.33
C ARG A 42 -0.56 -6.39 7.25
N LEU A 43 -0.18 -5.35 6.49
CA LEU A 43 0.89 -5.43 5.50
C LEU A 43 2.24 -5.79 6.16
N HIS A 44 2.53 -5.25 7.34
CA HIS A 44 3.72 -5.56 8.10
C HIS A 44 3.70 -7.01 8.59
N ALA A 45 2.57 -7.48 9.12
CA ALA A 45 2.40 -8.88 9.53
C ALA A 45 2.58 -9.85 8.35
N LYS A 46 2.27 -9.43 7.12
CA LYS A 46 2.52 -10.17 5.87
C LYS A 46 3.95 -10.04 5.35
N GLY A 47 4.79 -9.19 5.96
CA GLY A 47 6.16 -8.94 5.52
C GLY A 47 6.27 -8.09 4.26
N LEU A 48 5.23 -7.36 3.88
CA LEU A 48 5.20 -6.48 2.70
C LEU A 48 5.85 -5.12 2.98
N ILE A 49 5.79 -4.66 4.22
CA ILE A 49 6.45 -3.41 4.65
C ILE A 49 7.38 -3.71 5.83
N SER A 50 8.42 -2.89 5.97
CA SER A 50 9.44 -3.06 7.01
C SER A 50 9.02 -2.59 8.40
N GLN A 51 7.96 -1.77 8.52
CA GLN A 51 7.50 -1.18 9.78
C GLN A 51 5.97 -1.09 9.83
N ALA A 52 5.40 -1.26 11.02
CA ALA A 52 3.95 -1.27 11.24
C ALA A 52 3.26 0.10 11.03
N ASP A 53 4.00 1.20 11.18
CA ASP A 53 3.52 2.58 11.00
C ASP A 53 3.86 3.14 9.60
N GLY A 54 4.12 2.24 8.65
CA GLY A 54 4.76 2.60 7.39
C GLY A 54 6.28 2.71 7.53
N GLY A 55 6.95 2.65 6.38
CA GLY A 55 8.40 2.57 6.29
C GLY A 55 8.79 2.28 4.85
N TYR A 56 9.66 1.30 4.66
CA TYR A 56 10.07 0.86 3.32
C TYR A 56 9.28 -0.37 2.89
N LEU A 57 9.05 -0.48 1.58
CA LEU A 57 8.58 -1.74 0.99
C LEU A 57 9.69 -2.77 1.07
N THR A 58 9.33 -4.01 1.38
CA THR A 58 10.21 -5.16 1.17
C THR A 58 10.19 -5.54 -0.31
N SER A 59 11.04 -6.49 -0.73
CA SER A 59 11.01 -6.98 -2.13
C SER A 59 9.61 -7.47 -2.53
N LEU A 60 8.94 -8.25 -1.67
CA LEU A 60 7.57 -8.71 -1.92
C LEU A 60 6.55 -7.56 -1.88
N GLY A 61 6.75 -6.58 -1.00
CA GLY A 61 5.93 -5.37 -0.96
C GLY A 61 6.01 -4.54 -2.23
N LEU A 62 7.20 -4.45 -2.82
CA LEU A 62 7.44 -3.74 -4.07
C LEU A 62 6.64 -4.36 -5.21
N ASP A 63 6.74 -5.68 -5.37
CA ASP A 63 5.93 -6.42 -6.34
C ASP A 63 4.44 -6.16 -6.10
N ALA A 64 3.95 -6.29 -4.86
CA ALA A 64 2.55 -6.08 -4.54
C ALA A 64 2.07 -4.65 -4.85
N ALA A 65 2.90 -3.64 -4.54
CA ALA A 65 2.61 -2.24 -4.83
C ALA A 65 2.60 -1.94 -6.33
N GLU A 66 3.54 -2.51 -7.10
CA GLU A 66 3.55 -2.40 -8.56
C GLU A 66 2.27 -2.97 -9.18
N HIS A 67 1.86 -4.17 -8.77
CA HIS A 67 0.62 -4.78 -9.25
C HIS A 67 -0.61 -3.97 -8.84
N ALA A 68 -0.66 -3.44 -7.61
CA ALA A 68 -1.77 -2.62 -7.12
C ALA A 68 -1.88 -1.31 -7.93
N GLN A 69 -0.77 -0.62 -8.16
CA GLN A 69 -0.74 0.62 -8.94
C GLN A 69 -1.05 0.36 -10.42
N ALA A 70 -0.53 -0.72 -10.99
CA ALA A 70 -0.84 -1.13 -12.36
C ALA A 70 -2.34 -1.42 -12.52
N LEU A 71 -2.94 -2.17 -11.58
CA LEU A 71 -4.37 -2.45 -11.57
C LEU A 71 -5.18 -1.16 -11.44
N LEU A 72 -4.82 -0.27 -10.50
CA LEU A 72 -5.50 1.02 -10.34
C LEU A 72 -5.40 1.88 -11.59
N ARG A 73 -4.23 1.92 -12.25
CA ARG A 73 -4.05 2.65 -13.51
C ARG A 73 -4.91 2.09 -14.64
N ILE A 74 -5.14 0.78 -14.67
CA ILE A 74 -6.03 0.13 -15.64
C ILE A 74 -7.50 0.43 -15.33
N LEU A 75 -7.88 0.41 -14.05
CA LEU A 75 -9.25 0.64 -13.60
C LEU A 75 -9.65 2.11 -13.59
N GLN A 76 -8.70 3.01 -13.42
CA GLN A 76 -8.93 4.45 -13.49
C GLN A 76 -9.26 4.82 -14.94
N PRO A 77 -10.34 5.58 -15.17
CA PRO A 77 -10.61 6.11 -16.50
C PRO A 77 -9.41 6.97 -16.90
N GLN A 78 -8.75 6.56 -17.97
CA GLN A 78 -7.74 7.38 -18.61
C GLN A 78 -8.50 8.62 -19.10
N HIS A 79 -8.31 9.76 -18.43
CA HIS A 79 -8.98 11.00 -18.82
C HIS A 79 -8.70 11.25 -20.31
N ALA A 80 -9.77 11.22 -21.10
CA ALA A 80 -9.85 11.82 -22.42
C ALA A 80 -10.30 13.28 -22.28
#